data_AF-A0A830GCR5-F1
#
_entry.id   AF-A0A830GCR5-F1
#
_cell.length_a   1.000
_cell.length_b   1.000
_cell.length_c   1.000
_cell.angle_alpha   90.00
_cell.angle_beta   90.00
_cell.angle_gamma   90.00
#
_symmetry.space_group_name_H-M   'P 1'
#
loop_
_entity.id
_entity.type
_entity.pdbx_description
1 polymer ?
#
loop_
_entity_poly.entity_id
_entity_poly.type
_entity_poly.pdbx_seq_one_letter_code
_entity_poly.pdbx_strand_id
1 'polypeptide(L)' 'MSITQRTGRWTLDEKAPGVYLIKRRGDLRAKVVTAESDPDDALDYLLDDGVGAVYEVDCEEAARERFRNYVEARAR' A
#
# COMPACT_ATOMS: atom_id res chain seq x y z
N MET A 1 2.48 10.49 -9.04
CA MET A 1 2.50 9.91 -7.69
C MET A 1 1.96 10.96 -6.74
N SER A 2 0.77 10.74 -6.20
CA SER A 2 0.16 11.59 -5.19
C SER A 2 0.24 10.83 -3.87
N ILE A 3 0.80 11.45 -2.83
CA ILE A 3 0.82 10.84 -1.50
C ILE A 3 -0.63 10.88 -0.97
N THR A 4 -1.23 9.71 -0.79
CA THR A 4 -2.58 9.58 -0.24
C THR A 4 -2.60 9.85 1.26
N GLN A 5 -1.57 9.39 1.99
CA GLN A 5 -1.52 9.54 3.45
C GLN A 5 -0.09 9.50 4.01
N ARG A 6 0.13 10.21 5.13
CA ARG A 6 1.40 10.16 5.88
C ARG A 6 1.16 10.09 7.39
N THR A 7 1.86 9.17 8.06
CA THR A 7 1.80 8.98 9.51
C THR A 7 3.23 8.83 10.06
N GLY A 8 3.79 9.92 10.57
CA GLY A 8 5.16 9.96 11.07
C GLY A 8 6.20 9.60 9.99
N ARG A 9 6.88 8.46 10.19
CA ARG A 9 7.89 7.91 9.24
C ARG A 9 7.29 7.04 8.14
N TRP A 10 5.98 6.80 8.18
CA TRP A 10 5.26 5.93 7.27
C TRP A 10 4.44 6.74 6.28
N THR A 11 4.35 6.25 5.05
CA THR A 11 3.59 6.87 3.97
C THR A 11 2.80 5.81 3.22
N LEU A 12 1.57 6.18 2.83
CA LEU A 12 0.76 5.46 1.86
C LEU A 12 0.80 6.28 0.56
N ASP A 13 1.34 5.69 -0.48
CA ASP A 13 1.56 6.31 -1.78
C ASP A 13 0.71 5.58 -2.82
N GLU A 14 -0.17 6.29 -3.52
CA GLU A 14 -0.92 5.73 -4.64
C GLU A 14 -0.05 5.78 -5.89
N LYS A 15 0.22 4.59 -6.42
CA LYS A 15 1.08 4.40 -7.59
C LYS A 15 0.27 4.37 -8.88
N ALA A 16 -0.84 3.65 -8.83
CA ALA A 16 -1.85 3.50 -9.88
C ALA A 16 -3.24 3.43 -9.21
N PRO A 17 -4.35 3.66 -9.95
CA PRO A 17 -5.69 3.48 -9.41
C PRO A 17 -5.83 2.10 -8.79
N GLY A 18 -6.19 2.06 -7.51
CA GLY A 18 -6.30 0.84 -6.72
C GLY A 18 -5.00 0.16 -6.27
N VAL A 19 -3.83 0.74 -6.54
CA VAL A 19 -2.54 0.21 -6.08
C VAL A 19 -1.86 1.19 -5.14
N TYR A 20 -1.79 0.79 -3.87
CA TYR A 20 -1.21 1.59 -2.80
C TYR A 20 0.05 0.95 -2.22
N LEU A 21 1.07 1.77 -1.99
CA LEU A 21 2.37 1.36 -1.49
C LEU A 21 2.59 1.89 -0.08
N ILE A 22 2.82 0.99 0.87
CA ILE A 22 3.19 1.34 2.24
C ILE A 22 4.71 1.42 2.32
N LYS A 23 5.23 2.65 2.51
CA LYS A 23 6.66 2.91 2.63
C LYS A 23 7.03 3.42 4.03
N ARG A 24 8.24 3.12 4.49
CA ARG A 24 8.85 3.68 5.71
C ARG A 24 10.12 4.40 5.33
N ARG A 25 10.18 5.72 5.53
CA ARG A 25 11.34 6.55 5.11
C ARG A 25 11.74 6.38 3.63
N GLY A 26 10.80 6.00 2.76
CA GLY A 26 11.05 5.76 1.34
C GLY A 26 11.21 4.28 0.98
N ASP A 27 11.56 3.42 1.93
CA ASP A 27 11.67 1.97 1.72
C ASP A 27 10.28 1.33 1.64
N LEU A 28 10.03 0.55 0.60
CA LEU A 28 8.80 -0.21 0.44
C LEU A 28 8.72 -1.33 1.47
N ARG A 29 7.57 -1.45 2.15
CA ARG A 29 7.36 -2.43 3.24
C ARG A 29 6.16 -3.33 3.00
N ALA A 30 5.12 -2.81 2.37
CA ALA A 30 3.93 -3.57 2.00
C ALA A 30 3.24 -2.94 0.80
N LYS A 31 2.43 -3.75 0.11
CA LYS A 31 1.55 -3.34 -0.99
C LYS A 31 0.09 -3.56 -0.55
N VAL A 32 -0.80 -2.67 -0.94
CA VAL A 32 -2.25 -2.82 -0.78
C VAL A 32 -2.88 -2.66 -2.15
N VAL A 33 -3.63 -3.66 -2.58
CA VAL A 33 -4.33 -3.67 -3.87
C VAL A 33 -5.82 -3.67 -3.60
N THR A 34 -6.57 -2.84 -4.29
CA THR A 34 -8.02 -2.77 -4.18
C THR A 34 -8.70 -3.46 -5.36
N ALA A 35 -9.99 -3.76 -5.25
CA ALA A 35 -10.78 -4.40 -6.31
C ALA A 35 -10.95 -3.54 -7.58
N GLU A 36 -10.72 -2.23 -7.50
CA GLU A 36 -10.70 -1.33 -8.67
C GLU A 36 -9.38 -1.41 -9.46
N SER A 37 -8.35 -2.08 -8.92
CA SER A 37 -7.10 -2.25 -9.64
C SER A 37 -7.31 -3.14 -10.86
N ASP A 38 -6.81 -2.69 -12.01
CA ASP A 38 -6.68 -3.57 -13.16
C ASP A 38 -5.75 -4.74 -12.82
N PRO A 39 -6.11 -5.98 -13.15
CA PRO A 39 -5.33 -7.16 -12.78
C PRO A 39 -3.97 -7.20 -13.49
N ASP A 40 -3.87 -6.67 -14.70
CA ASP A 40 -2.62 -6.54 -15.44
C ASP A 40 -1.64 -5.56 -14.77
N ASP A 41 -2.15 -4.40 -14.32
CA ASP A 41 -1.35 -3.41 -13.58
C ASP A 41 -0.96 -3.96 -12.20
N ALA A 42 -1.90 -4.62 -11.51
CA ALA A 42 -1.64 -5.24 -10.21
C ALA A 42 -0.55 -6.32 -10.31
N LEU A 43 -0.56 -7.15 -11.36
CA LEU A 43 0.39 -8.25 -11.52
C LEU A 43 1.85 -7.75 -11.57
N ASP A 44 2.11 -6.67 -12.29
CA ASP A 44 3.45 -6.07 -12.39
C ASP A 44 3.97 -5.66 -10.99
N TYR A 45 3.07 -5.12 -10.15
CA TYR A 45 3.41 -4.77 -8.77
C TYR A 45 3.45 -5.97 -7.83
N LEU A 46 2.68 -7.03 -8.04
CA LEU A 46 2.70 -8.23 -7.19
C LEU A 46 3.99 -9.04 -7.38
N LEU A 47 4.52 -9.05 -8.60
CA LEU A 47 5.72 -9.82 -8.98
C LEU A 47 7.04 -9.15 -8.58
N ASP A 48 7.02 -7.89 -8.17
CA ASP A 48 8.21 -7.19 -7.68
C ASP A 48 8.61 -7.72 -6.28
N ASP A 49 9.60 -8.64 -6.32
CA ASP A 49 10.13 -9.58 -5.30
C ASP A 49 10.62 -8.92 -3.99
N GLY A 50 10.58 -7.59 -3.89
CA GLY A 50 11.12 -6.83 -2.75
C GLY A 50 10.19 -6.70 -1.54
N VAL A 51 8.95 -7.20 -1.59
CA VAL A 51 7.92 -6.87 -0.59
C VAL A 51 7.37 -8.11 0.10
N GLY A 52 7.65 -8.23 1.39
CA GLY A 52 7.21 -9.37 2.20
C GLY A 52 5.72 -9.42 2.55
N ALA A 53 4.90 -8.46 2.09
CA ALA A 53 3.45 -8.45 2.38
C ALA A 53 2.64 -7.70 1.31
N VAL A 54 1.61 -8.38 0.81
CA VAL A 54 0.56 -7.84 -0.05
C VAL A 54 -0.77 -8.00 0.67
N TYR A 55 -1.62 -6.98 0.62
CA TYR A 55 -2.98 -7.02 1.17
C TYR A 55 -3.99 -6.66 0.09
N GLU A 56 -5.01 -7.48 -0.07
CA GLU A 56 -6.14 -7.22 -0.95
C GLU A 56 -7.31 -6.65 -0.13
N VAL A 57 -7.92 -5.57 -0.61
CA VAL A 57 -9.04 -4.89 0.07
C VAL A 57 -10.08 -4.42 -0.96
N ASP A 58 -11.27 -4.03 -0.50
CA ASP A 58 -12.38 -3.72 -1.42
C ASP A 58 -12.27 -2.32 -2.06
N CYS A 59 -11.75 -1.33 -1.34
CA CYS A 59 -11.74 0.08 -1.77
C CYS A 59 -10.60 0.90 -1.15
N GLU A 60 -10.42 2.15 -1.62
CA GLU A 60 -9.45 3.11 -1.07
C GLU A 60 -9.59 3.28 0.46
N GLU A 61 -10.81 3.40 0.98
CA GLU A 61 -11.04 3.59 2.42
C GLU A 61 -10.50 2.43 3.24
N ALA A 62 -10.69 1.20 2.76
CA ALA A 62 -10.13 0.00 3.35
C ALA A 62 -8.59 -0.03 3.23
N ALA A 63 -8.01 0.52 2.15
CA ALA A 63 -6.57 0.64 2.02
C ALA A 63 -5.96 1.61 3.05
N ARG A 64 -6.63 2.73 3.30
CA ARG A 64 -6.23 3.71 4.35
C ARG A 64 -6.37 3.12 5.75
N GLU A 65 -7.43 2.38 6.02
CA GLU A 65 -7.58 1.65 7.28
C GLU A 65 -6.50 0.60 7.47
N ARG A 66 -6.22 -0.20 6.42
CA ARG A 66 -5.17 -1.20 6.43
C ARG A 66 -3.81 -0.59 6.72
N PHE A 67 -3.51 0.58 6.14
CA PHE A 67 -2.31 1.35 6.41
C PHE A 67 -2.21 1.76 7.88
N ARG A 68 -3.26 2.35 8.46
CA ARG A 68 -3.28 2.73 9.89
C ARG A 68 -2.98 1.54 10.80
N ASN A 69 -3.72 0.45 10.61
CA ASN A 69 -3.52 -0.79 11.36
C ASN A 69 -2.08 -1.34 11.21
N TYR A 70 -1.53 -1.28 10.00
CA TYR A 70 -0.16 -1.73 9.72
C TYR A 70 0.88 -0.88 10.46
N VAL A 71 0.69 0.44 10.46
CA VAL A 71 1.55 1.39 11.17
C VAL A 71 1.45 1.18 12.67
N GLU A 72 0.25 1.10 13.24
CA GLU A 72 0.02 0.91 14.67
C GLU A 72 0.64 -0.39 15.19
N ALA A 73 0.51 -1.49 14.44
CA ALA A 73 1.12 -2.77 14.78
C ALA A 73 2.66 -2.75 14.79
N ARG A 74 3.30 -1.80 14.09
CA ARG A 74 4.77 -1.68 13.93
C ARG A 74 5.37 -0.38 14.48
N ALA A 75 4.54 0.47 15.11
CA ALA A 75 4.96 1.70 15.76
C ALA A 75 5.43 1.47 17.21
N ARG A 76 5.23 0.25 17.73
CA ARG A 76 5.68 -0.25 19.02
C ARG A 76 7.05 -0.90 18.90
#